data_AF-A0A840LAC6-F1
#
_entry.id   AF-A0A840LAC6-F1
#
_cell.length_a   1.000
_cell.length_b   1.000
_cell.length_c   1.000
_cell.angle_alpha   90.00
_cell.angle_beta   90.00
_cell.angle_gamma   90.00
#
_symmetry.space_group_name_H-M   'P 1'
#
loop_
_entity.id
_entity.type
_entity.pdbx_description
1 polymer ?
#
loop_
_entity_poly.entity_id
_entity_poly.type
_entity_poly.pdbx_seq_one_letter_code
_entity_poly.pdbx_strand_id
1 'polypeptide(L)'
;MRLIFRRLLLLGLLMLALTVMAGGSLWHHFGDFAADPGFTLSINGEDVDLSGLQDFEGPGLGSLLLAGLVVAVIACVVVPLVLLLSVGLPLLILLLVLGGLALGAVSLGALVFSPIWLIVLVLWLLLRSPRASRR
;
A
#
# COMPACT_ATOMS: atom_id res chain seq x y z
N MET A 1 4.12 -10.36 -29.14
CA MET A 1 3.95 -10.57 -27.68
C MET A 1 5.23 -11.06 -26.99
N ARG A 2 5.89 -12.14 -27.47
CA ARG A 2 7.11 -12.70 -26.83
C ARG A 2 8.28 -11.69 -26.67
N LEU A 3 8.46 -10.77 -27.62
CA LEU A 3 9.58 -9.81 -27.59
C LEU A 3 9.41 -8.72 -26.51
N ILE A 4 8.19 -8.17 -26.38
CA ILE A 4 7.86 -7.12 -25.39
C ILE A 4 7.92 -7.71 -23.98
N PHE A 5 7.34 -8.90 -23.79
CA PHE A 5 7.39 -9.62 -22.52
C PHE A 5 8.83 -9.90 -22.09
N ARG A 6 9.69 -10.36 -23.02
CA ARG A 6 11.11 -10.63 -22.73
C ARG A 6 11.89 -9.36 -22.35
N ARG A 7 11.58 -8.22 -22.96
CA ARG A 7 12.19 -6.92 -22.62
C ARG A 7 11.74 -6.42 -21.24
N LEU A 8 10.45 -6.54 -20.92
CA LEU A 8 9.93 -6.18 -19.59
C LEU A 8 10.53 -7.06 -18.49
N LEU A 9 10.68 -8.35 -18.74
CA LEU A 9 11.29 -9.29 -17.79
C LEU A 9 12.78 -8.97 -17.54
N LEU A 10 13.53 -8.67 -18.61
CA LEU A 10 14.92 -8.22 -18.50
C LEU A 10 15.06 -6.90 -17.74
N LEU A 11 14.16 -5.94 -17.99
CA LEU A 11 14.15 -4.66 -17.27
C LEU A 11 13.84 -4.86 -15.79
N GLY A 12 12.87 -5.71 -15.46
CA GLY A 12 12.55 -6.05 -14.07
C GLY A 12 13.70 -6.74 -13.35
N LEU A 13 14.37 -7.69 -14.02
CA LEU A 13 15.56 -8.36 -13.48
C LEU A 13 16.73 -7.37 -13.27
N LEU A 14 16.93 -6.46 -14.21
CA LEU A 14 17.95 -5.41 -14.12
C LEU A 14 17.68 -4.48 -12.92
N MET A 15 16.43 -4.02 -12.77
CA MET A 15 16.02 -3.18 -11.64
C MET A 15 16.21 -3.92 -10.31
N LEU A 16 15.82 -5.19 -10.24
CA LEU A 16 16.05 -6.03 -9.05
C LEU A 16 17.55 -6.12 -8.73
N ALA A 17 18.39 -6.41 -9.72
CA ALA A 17 19.84 -6.50 -9.54
C ALA A 17 20.44 -5.18 -9.05
N LEU A 18 20.04 -4.05 -9.64
CA LEU A 18 20.47 -2.72 -9.19
C LEU A 18 20.03 -2.41 -7.76
N THR A 19 18.83 -2.83 -7.38
CA THR A 19 18.30 -2.61 -6.02
C THR A 19 19.09 -3.43 -4.99
N VAL A 20 19.39 -4.69 -5.31
CA VAL A 20 20.20 -5.58 -4.46
C VAL A 20 21.63 -5.05 -4.35
N MET A 21 22.23 -4.59 -5.45
CA MET A 21 23.57 -4.01 -5.43
C MET A 21 23.60 -2.70 -4.64
N ALA A 22 22.61 -1.81 -4.82
CA ALA A 22 22.51 -0.56 -4.07
C ALA A 22 22.29 -0.80 -2.57
N GLY A 23 21.45 -1.77 -2.21
CA GLY A 23 21.24 -2.19 -0.83
C GLY A 23 22.51 -2.77 -0.21
N GLY A 24 23.22 -3.63 -0.95
CA GLY A 24 24.50 -4.20 -0.53
C GLY A 24 25.61 -3.16 -0.40
N SER A 25 25.70 -2.20 -1.31
CA SER A 25 26.69 -1.11 -1.23
C SER A 25 26.41 -0.16 -0.07
N LEU A 26 25.13 0.15 0.20
CA LEU A 26 24.74 0.92 1.37
C LEU A 26 25.13 0.18 2.64
N TRP A 27 24.87 -1.12 2.72
CA TRP A 27 25.24 -1.95 3.86
C TRP A 27 26.76 -1.94 4.12
N HIS A 28 27.56 -2.07 3.06
CA HIS A 28 29.02 -2.05 3.20
C HIS A 28 29.54 -0.69 3.66
N HIS A 29 29.02 0.42 3.10
CA HIS A 29 29.39 1.75 3.55
C HIS A 29 28.93 2.05 4.98
N PHE A 30 27.76 1.58 5.39
CA PHE A 30 27.35 1.69 6.81
C PHE A 30 28.30 0.93 7.73
N GLY A 31 28.83 -0.21 7.31
CA GLY A 31 29.89 -0.94 8.02
C GLY A 31 31.18 -0.11 8.16
N ASP A 32 31.62 0.52 7.07
CA ASP A 32 32.83 1.37 7.06
C ASP A 32 32.64 2.64 7.92
N PHE A 33 31.45 3.26 7.91
CA PHE A 33 31.11 4.40 8.78
C PHE A 33 31.00 4.01 10.25
N ALA A 34 30.46 2.83 10.55
CA ALA A 34 30.42 2.29 11.91
C ALA A 34 31.82 1.89 12.42
N ALA A 35 32.78 1.70 11.51
CA ALA A 35 34.14 1.30 11.83
C ALA A 35 35.12 2.45 12.03
N ASP A 36 34.73 3.69 11.73
CA ASP A 36 35.57 4.87 11.92
C ASP A 36 35.54 5.29 13.41
N PRO A 37 36.67 5.26 14.15
CA PRO A 37 36.71 5.49 15.60
C PRO A 37 36.32 6.92 16.03
N GLY A 38 36.05 7.83 15.09
CA GLY A 38 35.56 9.18 15.33
C GLY A 38 34.04 9.34 15.28
N PHE A 39 33.27 8.30 14.92
CA PHE A 39 31.81 8.39 14.80
C PHE A 39 31.12 7.95 16.11
N THR A 40 30.89 8.91 17.01
CA THR A 40 30.09 8.68 18.23
C THR A 40 28.64 9.08 17.98
N LEU A 41 27.72 8.15 18.23
CA LEU A 41 26.29 8.38 18.01
C LEU A 41 25.71 8.90 19.34
N SER A 42 25.61 10.22 19.46
CA SER A 42 25.10 10.85 20.69
C SER A 42 23.57 10.88 20.69
N ILE A 43 22.93 10.16 21.60
CA ILE A 43 21.47 10.14 21.77
C ILE A 43 21.15 10.81 23.11
N ASN A 44 20.42 11.93 23.07
CA ASN A 44 20.11 12.76 24.25
C ASN A 44 21.35 13.28 25.01
N GLY A 45 22.48 13.46 24.33
CA GLY A 45 23.72 13.97 24.93
C GLY A 45 24.57 12.89 25.63
N GLU A 46 24.14 11.64 25.58
CA GLU A 46 24.95 10.49 25.97
C GLU A 46 25.60 9.91 24.71
N ASP A 47 26.93 9.83 24.70
CA ASP A 47 27.65 9.22 23.59
C ASP A 47 27.52 7.70 23.66
N VAL A 48 26.79 7.12 22.70
CA VAL A 48 26.61 5.68 22.61
C VAL A 48 27.85 5.09 21.96
N ASP A 49 28.60 4.30 22.73
CA ASP A 49 29.76 3.57 22.23
C ASP A 49 29.31 2.45 21.29
N LEU A 50 29.57 2.66 20.00
CA LEU A 50 29.23 1.73 18.93
C LEU A 50 30.38 0.75 18.62
N SER A 51 31.51 0.81 19.32
CA SER A 51 32.65 -0.09 19.09
C SER A 51 32.28 -1.57 19.24
N GLY A 52 31.29 -1.89 20.06
CA GLY A 52 30.72 -3.23 20.18
C GLY A 52 29.92 -3.70 18.95
N LEU A 53 29.54 -2.82 18.01
CA LEU A 53 28.82 -3.21 16.78
C LEU A 53 29.70 -3.95 15.76
N GLN A 54 31.03 -3.78 15.81
CA GLN A 54 31.95 -4.55 14.97
C GLN A 54 31.99 -6.04 15.35
N ASP A 55 31.68 -6.39 16.61
CA ASP A 55 31.57 -7.79 17.07
C ASP A 55 30.25 -8.47 16.63
N PHE A 56 29.36 -7.76 15.92
CA PHE A 56 28.07 -8.32 15.45
C PHE A 56 28.22 -9.20 14.21
N GLU A 57 29.39 -9.23 13.56
CA GLU A 57 29.67 -10.14 12.45
C GLU A 57 30.06 -11.56 12.91
N GLY A 58 30.27 -11.78 14.22
CA GLY A 58 30.54 -13.09 14.83
C GLY A 58 29.29 -13.82 15.37
N PRO A 59 29.38 -15.13 15.70
CA PRO A 59 28.28 -15.91 16.29
C PRO A 59 28.05 -15.57 17.78
N GLY A 60 27.89 -14.28 18.09
CA GLY A 60 27.65 -13.73 19.42
C GLY A 60 26.23 -13.15 19.60
N LEU A 61 25.96 -12.62 20.79
CA LEU A 61 24.67 -12.00 21.14
C LEU A 61 24.27 -10.85 20.21
N GLY A 62 25.24 -10.15 19.62
CA GLY A 62 25.02 -9.07 18.67
C GLY A 62 24.34 -9.54 17.38
N SER A 63 24.84 -10.59 16.75
CA SER A 63 24.23 -11.12 15.51
C SER A 63 22.81 -11.63 15.75
N LEU A 64 22.52 -12.16 16.94
CA LEU A 64 21.16 -12.56 17.34
C LEU A 64 20.21 -11.35 17.45
N LEU A 65 20.67 -10.24 18.04
CA LEU A 65 19.90 -9.00 18.14
C LEU A 65 19.67 -8.35 16.77
N LEU A 66 20.68 -8.31 15.91
CA LEU A 66 20.56 -7.78 14.56
C LEU A 66 19.61 -8.64 13.72
N ALA A 67 19.77 -9.96 13.76
CA ALA A 67 18.85 -10.89 13.09
C ALA A 67 17.42 -10.74 13.61
N GLY A 68 17.24 -10.59 14.93
CA GLY A 68 15.95 -10.31 15.55
C GLY A 68 15.33 -9.01 15.05
N LEU A 69 16.12 -7.93 14.95
CA LEU A 69 15.67 -6.65 14.42
C LEU A 69 15.26 -6.76 12.94
N VAL A 70 16.06 -7.43 12.12
CA VAL A 70 15.76 -7.65 10.70
C VAL A 70 14.49 -8.46 10.54
N VAL A 71 14.34 -9.56 11.30
CA VAL A 71 13.13 -10.38 11.30
C VAL A 71 11.91 -9.56 11.75
N ALA A 72 12.05 -8.72 12.78
CA ALA A 72 10.98 -7.85 13.25
C ALA A 72 10.56 -6.83 12.18
N VAL A 73 11.51 -6.19 11.49
CA VAL A 73 11.23 -5.27 10.39
C VAL A 73 10.54 -5.99 9.24
N ILE A 74 11.01 -7.19 8.87
CA ILE A 74 10.39 -7.98 7.83
C ILE A 74 8.96 -8.36 8.22
N ALA A 75 8.75 -8.86 9.44
CA ALA A 75 7.45 -9.32 9.91
C ALA A 75 6.45 -8.17 10.11
N CYS A 76 6.88 -7.02 10.64
CA CYS A 76 5.99 -5.90 10.99
C CYS A 76 5.81 -4.89 9.87
N VAL A 77 6.77 -4.75 8.97
CA VAL A 77 6.72 -3.74 7.90
C VAL A 77 6.59 -4.41 6.55
N VAL A 78 7.55 -5.26 6.19
CA VAL A 78 7.62 -5.81 4.83
C VAL A 78 6.45 -6.74 4.54
N VAL A 79 6.15 -7.68 5.44
CA VAL A 79 5.07 -8.67 5.24
C VAL A 79 3.71 -8.00 5.11
N PRO A 80 3.27 -7.07 5.99
CA PRO A 80 2.01 -6.37 5.80
C PRO A 80 1.96 -5.55 4.52
N LEU A 81 3.06 -4.89 4.15
CA LEU A 81 3.10 -4.09 2.92
C LEU A 81 2.98 -4.97 1.67
N VAL A 82 3.67 -6.11 1.66
CA VAL A 82 3.59 -7.10 0.59
C VAL A 82 2.19 -7.71 0.51
N LEU A 83 1.57 -8.06 1.64
CA LEU A 83 0.19 -8.56 1.67
C LEU A 83 -0.81 -7.50 1.17
N LEU A 84 -0.63 -6.25 1.56
CA LEU A 84 -1.46 -5.13 1.10
C LEU A 84 -1.32 -4.90 -0.41
N LEU A 85 -0.10 -4.90 -0.94
CA LEU A 85 0.16 -4.68 -2.36
C LEU A 85 -0.22 -5.89 -3.22
N SER A 86 -0.02 -7.11 -2.73
CA SER A 86 -0.28 -8.33 -3.51
C SER A 86 -1.72 -8.80 -3.45
N VAL A 87 -2.36 -8.77 -2.28
CA VAL A 87 -3.74 -9.25 -2.08
C VAL A 87 -4.69 -8.09 -1.90
N GLY A 88 -4.31 -7.08 -1.12
CA GLY A 88 -5.15 -5.91 -0.86
C GLY A 88 -5.47 -5.12 -2.13
N LEU A 89 -4.46 -4.84 -2.96
CA LEU A 89 -4.63 -4.08 -4.20
C LEU A 89 -5.56 -4.77 -5.22
N PRO A 90 -5.38 -6.05 -5.61
CA PRO A 90 -6.31 -6.68 -6.55
C PRO A 90 -7.71 -6.82 -5.98
N LEU A 91 -7.85 -7.05 -4.66
CA LEU A 91 -9.16 -7.09 -4.02
C LEU A 91 -9.84 -5.72 -4.05
N LEU A 92 -9.08 -4.63 -3.83
CA LEU A 92 -9.57 -3.26 -3.94
C LEU A 92 -10.04 -2.94 -5.37
N ILE A 93 -9.26 -3.34 -6.38
CA ILE A 93 -9.62 -3.17 -7.79
C ILE A 93 -10.91 -3.96 -8.12
N LEU A 94 -11.00 -5.21 -7.67
CA LEU A 94 -12.19 -6.04 -7.86
C LEU A 94 -13.43 -5.39 -7.24
N LEU A 95 -13.32 -4.92 -6.00
CA LEU A 95 -14.40 -4.25 -5.28
C LEU A 95 -14.81 -2.95 -5.97
N LEU A 96 -13.85 -2.16 -6.45
CA LEU A 96 -14.10 -0.92 -7.17
C LEU A 96 -14.87 -1.17 -8.47
N VAL A 97 -14.47 -2.18 -9.25
CA VAL A 97 -15.16 -2.56 -10.48
C VAL A 97 -16.57 -3.05 -10.18
N LEU A 98 -16.72 -3.96 -9.21
CA LEU A 98 -18.02 -4.51 -8.85
C LEU A 98 -18.96 -3.45 -8.27
N GLY A 99 -18.46 -2.60 -7.38
CA GLY A 99 -19.19 -1.48 -6.80
C GLY A 99 -19.57 -0.45 -7.85
N GLY A 100 -18.66 -0.14 -8.78
CA GLY A 100 -18.93 0.74 -9.92
C GLY A 100 -20.04 0.21 -10.82
N LEU A 101 -20.01 -1.10 -11.14
CA LEU A 101 -21.08 -1.75 -11.91
C LEU A 101 -22.42 -1.74 -11.18
N ALA A 102 -22.42 -2.00 -9.87
CA ALA A 102 -23.63 -1.96 -9.05
C ALA A 102 -24.25 -0.55 -9.02
N LEU A 103 -23.44 0.48 -8.78
CA LEU A 103 -23.88 1.88 -8.84
C LEU A 103 -24.34 2.29 -10.24
N GLY A 104 -23.67 1.80 -11.29
CA GLY A 104 -24.09 2.00 -12.67
C GLY A 104 -25.48 1.41 -12.96
N ALA A 105 -25.72 0.17 -12.51
CA ALA A 105 -27.01 -0.49 -12.68
C ALA A 105 -28.13 0.23 -11.90
N VAL A 106 -27.85 0.63 -10.65
CA VAL A 106 -28.80 1.38 -9.82
C VAL A 106 -29.10 2.77 -10.42
N SER A 107 -28.08 3.47 -10.92
CA SER A 107 -28.27 4.80 -11.52
C SER A 107 -29.05 4.75 -12.83
N LEU A 108 -28.81 3.76 -13.69
CA LEU A 108 -29.62 3.50 -14.89
C LEU A 108 -31.07 3.15 -14.51
N GLY A 109 -31.26 2.29 -13.51
CA GLY A 109 -32.59 1.99 -12.98
C GLY A 109 -33.29 3.24 -12.47
N ALA A 110 -32.60 4.06 -11.67
CA ALA A 110 -33.15 5.31 -11.17
C ALA A 110 -33.54 6.28 -12.30
N LEU A 111 -32.72 6.41 -13.35
CA LEU A 111 -33.04 7.25 -14.51
C LEU A 111 -34.30 6.79 -15.26
N VAL A 112 -34.49 5.48 -15.42
CA VAL A 112 -35.66 4.91 -16.10
C VAL A 112 -36.93 5.00 -15.24
N PHE A 113 -36.82 4.73 -13.93
CA PHE A 113 -37.96 4.76 -13.01
C PHE A 113 -38.29 6.17 -12.48
N SER A 114 -37.37 7.12 -12.57
CA SER A 114 -37.56 8.53 -12.18
C SER A 114 -38.77 9.21 -12.83
N PRO A 115 -38.93 9.21 -14.17
CA PRO A 115 -40.10 9.83 -14.80
C PRO A 115 -41.42 9.17 -14.41
N ILE A 116 -41.42 7.85 -14.20
CA ILE A 116 -42.62 7.09 -13.81
C ILE A 116 -43.06 7.48 -12.40
N TRP A 117 -42.12 7.57 -11.47
CA TRP A 117 -42.41 7.99 -10.10
C TRP A 117 -42.93 9.42 -10.02
N LEU A 118 -42.40 10.33 -10.85
CA LEU A 118 -42.92 11.70 -10.94
C LEU A 118 -44.36 11.74 -11.47
N ILE A 119 -44.69 10.94 -12.49
CA ILE A 119 -46.06 10.84 -13.02
C ILE A 119 -47.02 10.32 -11.94
N VAL A 120 -46.65 9.26 -11.23
CA VAL A 120 -47.45 8.70 -10.12
C VAL A 120 -47.64 9.74 -9.02
N LEU A 121 -46.58 10.46 -8.65
CA LEU A 121 -46.62 11.51 -7.63
C LEU A 121 -47.56 12.65 -8.03
N VAL A 122 -47.49 13.10 -9.29
CA VAL A 122 -48.37 14.15 -9.84
C VAL A 122 -49.81 13.68 -9.89
N LEU A 123 -50.06 12.44 -10.35
CA LEU A 123 -51.39 11.85 -10.41
C LEU A 123 -52.00 11.72 -9.00
N TRP A 124 -51.21 11.28 -8.03
CA TRP A 124 -51.61 11.21 -6.63
C TRP A 124 -51.92 12.58 -6.05
N LEU A 125 -51.11 13.61 -6.34
CA LEU A 125 -51.37 15.00 -5.93
C LEU A 125 -52.68 15.54 -6.53
N LEU A 126 -52.94 15.26 -7.81
CA LEU A 126 -54.19 15.62 -8.49
C LEU A 126 -55.41 14.90 -7.87
N LEU A 127 -55.30 13.60 -7.60
CA LEU A 127 -56.36 12.79 -6.97
C LEU A 127 -56.62 13.18 -5.52
N ARG A 128 -55.57 13.59 -4.80
CA ARG A 128 -55.65 14.03 -3.40
C ARG A 128 -56.11 15.48 -3.28
N SER A 129 -55.96 16.30 -4.32
CA SER A 129 -56.41 17.69 -4.29
C SER A 129 -57.94 17.73 -4.18
N PRO A 130 -58.50 18.23 -3.06
CA PRO A 130 -59.94 18.45 -2.97
C PRO A 130 -60.27 19.48 -4.03
N ARG A 131 -61.21 19.16 -4.93
CA ARG A 131 -61.68 20.11 -5.96
C ARG A 131 -61.99 21.42 -5.26
N ALA A 132 -61.19 22.46 -5.52
CA ALA A 132 -61.50 23.80 -5.10
C ALA A 132 -62.81 24.18 -5.81
N SER A 133 -63.92 24.04 -5.09
CA SER A 133 -65.24 24.49 -5.48
C SER A 133 -65.16 26.01 -5.66
N ARG A 134 -64.83 26.44 -6.88
CA ARG A 134 -64.98 27.85 -7.29
C ARG A 134 -66.46 28.20 -7.21
N ARG A 135 -66.81 28.99 -6.20
CA ARG A 135 -67.91 29.95 -6.25
C ARG A 135 -67.31 31.33 -6.44
#